data_AF-A0AAV4K6S6-F1
#
_entry.id   AF-A0AAV4K6S6-F1
#
_cell.length_a   1.000
_cell.length_b   1.000
_cell.length_c   1.000
_cell.angle_alpha   90.00
_cell.angle_beta   90.00
_cell.angle_gamma   90.00
#
_symmetry.space_group_name_H-M   'P 1'
#
loop_
_entity.id
_entity.type
_entity.pdbx_description
1 polymer ?
#
loop_
_entity_poly.entity_id
_entity_poly.type
_entity_poly.pdbx_seq_one_letter_code
_entity_poly.pdbx_strand_id
1 'polypeptide(L)'
;MWPGFSPDPAAAPPSPGTPAARIVAEERTVFLPTRELALEVWLGEQRLSFFVNGNRDRVPHIEQLTASGVSIRLTDWVGRLPFRLVYERGEEVQDVVVYPAKLSRTPKTAFAALARMVAELPELQRRLHFGGDLPEALSGVQTLWAVPPSREALLSVAGEAQRLWQLARRQPRPAPPGQAGRARERRVLGGQVPDRVDWNRTLDLWGRGEFPHHVALDLPAPQLPPALGPLRELWQALETAAAHLPPGTERDELQRRFARALAAFPRPEPVPAARGTSALPSASLPRDPVSRRAAQLTAEVRALLRPTSGLPGGRVRMAELYEFWAQITLARALGAVQGELSTTADGLYTGTLRSEDAPDAGLPAGPSATVSLNPRLAFGGIGLSAQTLQPDLLAVLERRGSSEVVVADVKYRPLDRLSSDHQREVNDQLLRYMGLTHAATGLVLWPGSDPEGEPDPDSAPASDLHLAGGPSPATDRRVSVLPGGRARLVRLRLHPLDPPDQLRDDLRDLGLLPHEPSISDPPPPGGPT
;
A
#
# COMPACT_ATOMS: atom_id res chain seq x y z
N MET A 1 61.68 -21.28 -10.84
CA MET A 1 60.50 -20.91 -10.02
C MET A 1 60.60 -19.42 -9.79
N TRP A 2 59.81 -18.53 -10.39
CA TRP A 2 58.44 -18.57 -10.94
C TRP A 2 58.41 -18.00 -12.37
N PRO A 3 57.50 -18.45 -13.27
CA PRO A 3 57.26 -17.77 -14.54
C PRO A 3 55.93 -16.97 -14.57
N GLY A 4 55.95 -15.85 -15.28
CA GLY A 4 54.87 -15.43 -16.17
C GLY A 4 53.76 -14.52 -15.61
N PHE A 5 53.94 -13.20 -15.74
CA PHE A 5 52.83 -12.27 -15.99
C PHE A 5 53.25 -11.33 -17.13
N SER A 6 52.70 -11.57 -18.32
CA SER A 6 52.69 -10.60 -19.42
C SER A 6 51.62 -9.54 -19.14
N PRO A 7 51.88 -8.26 -19.44
CA PRO A 7 50.84 -7.24 -19.45
C PRO A 7 50.02 -7.36 -20.75
N ASP A 8 48.71 -7.60 -20.62
CA ASP A 8 47.80 -7.50 -21.76
C ASP A 8 47.65 -6.03 -22.21
N PRO A 9 47.68 -5.75 -23.52
CA PRO A 9 47.62 -4.40 -24.05
C PRO A 9 46.18 -3.90 -24.20
N ALA A 10 45.98 -2.62 -23.88
CA ALA A 10 44.94 -1.73 -24.39
C ALA A 10 43.51 -2.29 -24.47
N ALA A 11 42.73 -2.09 -23.40
CA ALA A 11 41.27 -2.10 -23.49
C ALA A 11 40.83 -1.06 -24.54
N ALA A 12 40.17 -1.52 -25.58
CA ALA A 12 39.62 -0.68 -26.64
C ALA A 12 38.67 0.39 -26.05
N PRO A 13 38.60 1.60 -26.64
CA PRO A 13 37.64 2.61 -26.20
C PRO A 13 36.21 2.06 -26.36
N PRO A 14 35.31 2.31 -25.40
CA PRO A 14 33.93 1.82 -25.47
C PRO A 14 33.23 2.39 -26.71
N SER A 15 32.53 1.52 -27.43
CA SER A 15 31.77 1.89 -28.62
C SER A 15 30.70 2.94 -28.30
N PRO A 16 30.46 3.95 -29.17
CA PRO A 16 29.41 4.93 -28.96
C PRO A 16 28.06 4.24 -29.19
N GLY A 17 27.27 4.06 -28.12
CA GLY A 17 25.90 3.55 -28.24
C GLY A 17 25.42 2.64 -27.11
N THR A 18 26.25 2.29 -26.13
CA THR A 18 25.76 1.60 -24.94
C THR A 18 25.04 2.61 -24.04
N PRO A 19 23.75 2.45 -23.71
CA PRO A 19 23.11 3.32 -22.72
C PRO A 19 23.93 3.23 -21.42
N ALA A 20 24.33 4.39 -20.88
CA ALA A 20 25.10 4.46 -19.64
C ALA A 20 24.41 3.59 -18.57
N ALA A 21 25.18 2.71 -17.92
CA ALA A 21 24.66 1.85 -16.86
C ALA A 21 23.94 2.72 -15.84
N ARG A 22 22.63 2.50 -15.67
CA ARG A 22 21.79 3.30 -14.79
C ARG A 22 22.19 3.03 -13.34
N ILE A 23 22.76 4.03 -12.67
CA ILE A 23 23.22 3.88 -11.28
C ILE A 23 21.99 3.91 -10.38
N VAL A 24 21.79 2.84 -9.59
CA VAL A 24 20.82 2.81 -8.51
C VAL A 24 21.55 3.05 -7.19
N ALA A 25 21.16 4.07 -6.45
CA ALA A 25 21.85 4.48 -5.23
C ALA A 25 20.88 4.69 -4.06
N GLU A 26 21.41 4.56 -2.84
CA GLU A 26 20.66 4.88 -1.63
C GLU A 26 20.53 6.39 -1.44
N GLU A 27 19.47 6.82 -0.74
CA GLU A 27 19.23 8.20 -0.27
C GLU A 27 20.24 8.61 0.82
N ARG A 28 21.53 8.57 0.49
CA ARG A 28 22.64 8.98 1.36
C ARG A 28 23.71 9.64 0.51
N THR A 29 24.69 8.88 0.04
CA THR A 29 25.79 9.40 -0.78
C THR A 29 25.78 8.72 -2.13
N VAL A 30 25.85 9.52 -3.20
CA VAL A 30 25.97 9.05 -4.58
C VAL A 30 27.39 9.28 -5.06
N PHE A 31 27.98 8.26 -5.65
CA PHE A 31 29.23 8.39 -6.37
C PHE A 31 28.96 8.46 -7.87
N LEU A 32 29.41 9.55 -8.50
CA LEU A 32 29.37 9.73 -9.95
C LEU A 32 30.78 9.47 -10.50
N PRO A 33 30.99 8.42 -11.31
CA PRO A 33 32.28 8.21 -11.97
C PRO A 33 32.53 9.34 -12.97
N THR A 34 33.74 9.89 -12.96
CA THR A 34 34.16 10.94 -13.91
C THR A 34 35.30 10.44 -14.78
N ARG A 35 35.39 10.97 -16.01
CA ARG A 35 36.52 10.67 -16.92
C ARG A 35 37.76 11.49 -16.60
N GLU A 36 37.54 12.69 -16.10
CA GLU A 36 38.55 13.66 -15.66
C GLU A 36 37.98 14.50 -14.51
N LEU A 37 38.78 15.42 -13.95
CA LEU A 37 38.31 16.29 -12.87
C LEU A 37 37.18 17.21 -13.38
N ALA A 38 35.96 17.02 -12.87
CA ALA A 38 34.84 17.91 -13.19
C ALA A 38 35.09 19.31 -12.63
N LEU A 39 34.91 20.34 -13.45
CA LEU A 39 35.01 21.75 -13.06
C LEU A 39 33.76 22.20 -12.31
N GLU A 40 32.59 21.71 -12.75
CA GLU A 40 31.31 22.00 -12.12
C GLU A 40 30.43 20.76 -12.09
N VAL A 41 29.60 20.67 -11.06
CA VAL A 41 28.63 19.60 -10.86
C VAL A 41 27.29 20.25 -10.59
N TRP A 42 26.25 19.86 -11.34
CA TRP A 42 24.92 20.42 -11.25
C TRP A 42 23.89 19.32 -11.01
N LEU A 43 22.85 19.61 -10.21
CA LEU A 43 21.67 18.79 -10.02
C LEU A 43 20.44 19.53 -10.58
N GLY A 44 20.02 19.20 -11.81
CA GLY A 44 19.12 20.06 -12.57
C GLY A 44 19.72 21.47 -12.73
N GLU A 45 19.02 22.49 -12.24
CA GLU A 45 19.46 23.90 -12.30
C GLU A 45 20.36 24.32 -11.12
N GLN A 46 20.55 23.46 -10.12
CA GLN A 46 21.34 23.80 -8.94
C GLN A 46 22.82 23.42 -9.12
N ARG A 47 23.73 24.39 -9.07
CA ARG A 47 25.17 24.12 -8.97
C ARG A 47 25.52 23.61 -7.58
N LEU A 48 26.18 22.46 -7.51
CA LEU A 48 26.67 21.89 -6.27
C LEU A 48 28.02 22.48 -5.90
N SER A 49 28.24 22.64 -4.61
CA SER A 49 29.48 23.17 -4.05
C SER A 49 29.95 22.30 -2.89
N PHE A 50 31.21 22.46 -2.50
CA PHE A 50 31.69 22.00 -1.20
C PHE A 50 31.10 22.91 -0.12
N PHE A 51 30.38 22.34 0.83
CA PHE A 51 29.69 23.15 1.84
C PHE A 51 30.64 23.57 2.96
N VAL A 52 30.79 24.87 3.20
CA VAL A 52 31.79 25.41 4.16
C VAL A 52 31.21 25.75 5.54
N ASN A 53 29.91 26.01 5.74
CA ASN A 53 29.35 26.22 7.10
C ASN A 53 27.81 26.10 7.23
N GLY A 54 27.35 25.66 8.40
CA GLY A 54 26.06 26.03 9.01
C GLY A 54 24.85 25.10 8.86
N ASN A 55 24.59 24.54 7.68
CA ASN A 55 23.33 23.81 7.43
C ASN A 55 23.54 22.57 6.54
N ARG A 56 24.40 21.66 7.00
CA ARG A 56 24.81 20.44 6.28
C ARG A 56 23.65 19.52 5.87
N ASP A 57 22.49 19.65 6.51
CA ASP A 57 21.43 18.65 6.45
C ASP A 57 20.33 18.95 5.41
N ARG A 58 20.36 20.11 4.73
CA ARG A 58 19.20 20.55 3.90
C ARG A 58 19.45 20.72 2.40
N VAL A 59 20.70 20.68 1.95
CA VAL A 59 21.05 20.94 0.55
C VAL A 59 22.08 19.92 0.04
N PRO A 60 21.86 19.33 -1.15
CA PRO A 60 22.84 18.43 -1.75
C PRO A 60 24.17 19.16 -1.95
N HIS A 61 25.28 18.49 -1.62
CA HIS A 61 26.60 19.08 -1.69
C HIS A 61 27.66 18.04 -2.02
N ILE A 62 28.81 18.52 -2.51
CA ILE A 62 29.95 17.67 -2.83
C ILE A 62 30.68 17.35 -1.53
N GLU A 63 30.80 16.06 -1.20
CA GLU A 63 31.64 15.57 -0.10
C GLU A 63 33.08 15.41 -0.58
N GLN A 64 33.27 14.90 -1.80
CA GLN A 64 34.59 14.65 -2.38
C GLN A 64 34.56 14.84 -3.89
N LEU A 65 35.60 15.46 -4.45
CA LEU A 65 35.83 15.59 -5.89
C LEU A 65 37.24 15.11 -6.21
N THR A 66 37.36 14.10 -7.05
CA THR A 66 38.64 13.58 -7.54
C THR A 66 38.59 13.47 -9.06
N ALA A 67 39.73 13.18 -9.69
CA ALA A 67 39.76 12.88 -11.12
C ALA A 67 38.98 11.59 -11.48
N SER A 68 38.78 10.70 -10.50
CA SER A 68 38.06 9.42 -10.68
C SER A 68 36.56 9.50 -10.42
N GLY A 69 36.08 10.53 -9.71
CA GLY A 69 34.65 10.74 -9.51
C GLY A 69 34.28 11.81 -8.51
N VAL A 70 32.98 12.01 -8.37
CA VAL A 70 32.37 12.95 -7.43
C VAL A 70 31.52 12.18 -6.42
N SER A 71 31.78 12.37 -5.13
CA SER A 71 30.92 11.91 -4.05
C SER A 71 29.99 13.05 -3.62
N ILE A 72 28.69 12.82 -3.71
CA ILE A 72 27.64 13.82 -3.46
C ILE A 72 26.76 13.33 -2.32
N ARG A 73 26.65 14.12 -1.26
CA ARG A 73 25.68 13.89 -0.19
C ARG A 73 24.31 14.35 -0.66
N LEU A 74 23.35 13.43 -0.67
CA LEU A 74 21.94 13.72 -0.88
C LEU A 74 21.29 14.06 0.47
N THR A 75 20.48 15.11 0.47
CA THR A 75 19.70 15.58 1.62
C THR A 75 18.23 15.34 1.34
N ASP A 76 17.84 14.07 1.47
CA ASP A 76 16.47 13.57 1.31
C ASP A 76 15.89 13.63 -0.11
N TRP A 77 16.74 13.76 -1.13
CA TRP A 77 16.34 13.71 -2.53
C TRP A 77 16.30 12.27 -3.03
N VAL A 78 15.15 11.88 -3.58
CA VAL A 78 14.98 10.58 -4.22
C VAL A 78 14.37 10.73 -5.60
N GLY A 79 14.33 9.62 -6.33
CA GLY A 79 13.77 9.58 -7.66
C GLY A 79 14.86 9.52 -8.72
N ARG A 80 14.56 9.99 -9.93
CA ARG A 80 15.54 10.15 -11.00
C ARG A 80 16.18 11.53 -10.87
N LEU A 81 17.46 11.54 -10.53
CA LEU A 81 18.28 12.74 -10.38
C LEU A 81 19.20 12.88 -11.60
N PRO A 82 18.98 13.90 -12.45
CA PRO A 82 19.90 14.22 -13.53
C PRO A 82 21.07 15.06 -12.98
N PHE A 83 22.26 14.49 -13.01
CA PHE A 83 23.50 15.19 -12.70
C PHE A 83 24.19 15.62 -13.97
N ARG A 84 24.58 16.90 -14.05
CA ARG A 84 25.36 17.43 -15.16
C ARG A 84 26.76 17.76 -14.68
N LEU A 85 27.75 17.10 -15.27
CA LEU A 85 29.17 17.24 -15.00
C LEU A 85 29.78 18.08 -16.12
N VAL A 86 30.39 19.20 -15.77
CA VAL A 86 31.04 20.10 -16.72
C VAL A 86 32.54 19.92 -16.63
N TYR A 87 33.17 19.67 -17.77
CA TYR A 87 34.61 19.49 -17.92
C TYR A 87 35.20 20.60 -18.81
N GLU A 88 36.52 20.62 -19.00
CA GLU A 88 37.18 21.61 -19.87
C GLU A 88 36.71 21.51 -21.33
N ARG A 89 36.42 20.29 -21.82
CA ARG A 89 36.12 20.03 -23.24
C ARG A 89 34.75 19.39 -23.48
N GLY A 90 33.79 19.65 -22.60
CA GLY A 90 32.41 19.20 -22.80
C GLY A 90 31.62 19.05 -21.51
N GLU A 91 30.39 18.57 -21.65
CA GLU A 91 29.51 18.23 -20.53
C GLU A 91 28.99 16.80 -20.68
N GLU A 92 28.72 16.17 -19.54
CA GLU A 92 28.14 14.82 -19.46
C GLU A 92 26.95 14.86 -18.50
N VAL A 93 25.83 14.25 -18.92
CA VAL A 93 24.66 14.08 -18.08
C VAL A 93 24.58 12.62 -17.63
N GLN A 94 24.53 12.41 -16.32
CA GLN A 94 24.36 11.10 -15.71
C GLN A 94 23.04 11.06 -14.92
N ASP A 95 22.18 10.10 -15.28
CA ASP A 95 20.93 9.85 -14.56
C ASP A 95 21.14 8.81 -13.46
N VAL A 96 20.95 9.24 -12.21
CA VAL A 96 20.99 8.34 -11.05
C VAL A 96 19.58 8.14 -10.52
N VAL A 97 19.22 6.89 -10.25
CA VAL A 97 17.95 6.56 -9.60
C VAL A 97 18.21 6.29 -8.12
N VAL A 98 17.64 7.15 -7.28
CA VAL A 98 17.85 7.13 -5.83
C VAL A 98 16.59 6.60 -5.15
N TYR A 99 16.73 5.57 -4.31
CA TYR A 99 15.61 4.98 -3.58
C TYR A 99 15.53 5.49 -2.14
N PRO A 100 14.32 5.65 -1.56
CA PRO A 100 14.12 6.14 -0.19
C PRO A 100 14.51 5.09 0.85
N ALA A 101 15.80 5.07 1.19
CA ALA A 101 16.40 4.04 2.05
C ALA A 101 15.85 4.02 3.48
N LYS A 102 15.18 5.11 3.91
CA LYS A 102 14.53 5.20 5.22
C LYS A 102 13.15 4.52 5.25
N LEU A 103 12.54 4.26 4.09
CA LEU A 103 11.32 3.44 3.98
C LEU A 103 11.68 1.95 3.93
N SER A 104 12.66 1.59 3.10
CA SER A 104 13.16 0.22 3.03
C SER A 104 14.63 0.19 2.60
N ARG A 105 15.34 -0.84 3.05
CA ARG A 105 16.72 -1.11 2.62
C ARG A 105 16.79 -1.66 1.19
N THR A 106 15.71 -2.22 0.67
CA THR A 106 15.68 -2.76 -0.69
C THR A 106 15.10 -1.73 -1.66
N PRO A 107 15.74 -1.47 -2.82
CA PRO A 107 15.23 -0.51 -3.78
C PRO A 107 13.80 -0.81 -4.23
N LYS A 108 13.47 -2.10 -4.44
CA LYS A 108 12.16 -2.56 -4.89
C LYS A 108 11.05 -2.17 -3.90
N THR A 109 11.22 -2.50 -2.61
CA THR A 109 10.21 -2.21 -1.60
C THR A 109 10.16 -0.72 -1.29
N ALA A 110 11.30 -0.03 -1.29
CA ALA A 110 11.37 1.42 -1.09
C ALA A 110 10.60 2.18 -2.19
N PHE A 111 10.76 1.79 -3.46
CA PHE A 111 9.99 2.37 -4.55
C PHE A 111 8.50 1.99 -4.51
N ALA A 112 8.16 0.78 -4.05
CA ALA A 112 6.76 0.40 -3.86
C ALA A 112 6.08 1.28 -2.78
N ALA A 113 6.77 1.56 -1.67
CA ALA A 113 6.27 2.45 -0.62
C ALA A 113 6.11 3.88 -1.12
N LEU A 114 7.09 4.40 -1.86
CA LEU A 114 6.99 5.72 -2.51
C LEU A 114 5.81 5.79 -3.49
N ALA A 115 5.66 4.76 -4.32
CA ALA A 115 4.57 4.69 -5.29
C ALA A 115 3.21 4.69 -4.57
N ARG A 116 3.08 3.97 -3.45
CA ARG A 116 1.86 3.93 -2.65
C ARG A 116 1.51 5.31 -2.10
N MET A 117 2.48 6.03 -1.53
CA MET A 117 2.27 7.40 -1.04
C MET A 117 1.75 8.30 -2.15
N VAL A 118 2.45 8.33 -3.29
CA VAL A 118 2.12 9.22 -4.42
C VAL A 118 0.77 8.87 -5.04
N ALA A 119 0.42 7.59 -5.15
CA ALA A 119 -0.86 7.14 -5.71
C ALA A 119 -2.07 7.53 -4.85
N GLU A 120 -1.91 7.67 -3.54
CA GLU A 120 -2.98 8.08 -2.64
C GLU A 120 -3.26 9.59 -2.71
N LEU A 121 -2.28 10.41 -3.09
CA LEU A 121 -2.41 11.88 -3.05
C LEU A 121 -3.55 12.45 -3.89
N PRO A 122 -3.80 12.04 -5.16
CA PRO A 122 -4.90 12.62 -5.95
C PRO A 122 -6.28 12.28 -5.39
N GLU A 123 -6.44 11.10 -4.77
CA GLU A 123 -7.67 10.74 -4.09
C GLU A 123 -7.84 11.57 -2.80
N LEU A 124 -6.77 11.71 -2.02
CA LEU A 124 -6.75 12.56 -0.84
C LEU A 124 -7.09 14.01 -1.19
N GLN A 125 -6.52 14.55 -2.27
CA GLN A 125 -6.82 15.89 -2.78
C GLN A 125 -8.30 16.05 -3.18
N ARG A 126 -8.84 15.10 -3.94
CA ARG A 126 -10.25 15.16 -4.37
C ARG A 126 -11.23 15.10 -3.20
N ARG A 127 -10.94 14.29 -2.18
CA ARG A 127 -11.84 14.11 -1.03
C ARG A 127 -11.74 15.24 -0.01
N LEU A 128 -10.53 15.76 0.20
CA LEU A 128 -10.28 16.79 1.20
C LEU A 128 -10.48 18.21 0.63
N HIS A 129 -10.81 18.32 -0.66
CA HIS A 129 -11.18 19.55 -1.36
C HIS A 129 -10.22 20.75 -1.17
N PHE A 130 -8.93 20.50 -0.91
CA PHE A 130 -7.97 21.60 -0.83
C PHE A 130 -7.66 22.14 -2.23
N GLY A 131 -7.96 23.42 -2.44
CA GLY A 131 -7.74 24.12 -3.70
C GLY A 131 -6.26 24.32 -4.00
N GLY A 132 -5.81 23.83 -5.16
CA GLY A 132 -4.45 23.95 -5.65
C GLY A 132 -4.02 22.69 -6.39
N ASP A 133 -3.18 22.82 -7.41
CA ASP A 133 -2.52 21.67 -8.03
C ASP A 133 -1.65 20.94 -6.98
N LEU A 134 -1.46 19.63 -7.13
CA LEU A 134 -0.41 18.93 -6.37
C LEU A 134 0.92 19.67 -6.62
N PRO A 135 1.84 19.76 -5.63
CA PRO A 135 3.10 20.45 -5.82
C PRO A 135 3.77 19.99 -7.11
N GLU A 136 4.34 20.91 -7.85
CA GLU A 136 5.12 20.59 -9.05
C GLU A 136 6.22 19.55 -8.77
N ALA A 137 6.75 19.57 -7.54
CA ALA A 137 7.67 18.58 -6.99
C ALA A 137 7.13 17.13 -6.96
N LEU A 138 5.81 16.95 -6.90
CA LEU A 138 5.13 15.65 -6.94
C LEU A 138 4.76 15.25 -8.38
N SER A 139 4.51 16.22 -9.27
CA SER A 139 4.22 15.99 -10.69
C SER A 139 5.35 15.27 -11.42
N GLY A 140 6.61 15.57 -11.09
CA GLY A 140 7.77 14.88 -11.66
C GLY A 140 7.81 13.39 -11.31
N VAL A 141 7.27 13.00 -10.16
CA VAL A 141 7.27 11.61 -9.67
C VAL A 141 6.05 10.82 -10.17
N GLN A 142 4.94 11.49 -10.46
CA GLN A 142 3.69 10.90 -10.95
C GLN A 142 3.76 10.31 -12.37
N THR A 143 4.73 10.72 -13.20
CA THR A 143 4.72 10.48 -14.66
C THR A 143 4.92 9.04 -15.15
N LEU A 144 5.02 8.04 -14.28
CA LEU A 144 5.24 6.64 -14.72
C LEU A 144 4.42 5.56 -14.02
N TRP A 145 3.51 5.89 -13.11
CA TRP A 145 2.94 4.87 -12.22
C TRP A 145 1.45 4.66 -12.43
N ALA A 146 1.09 3.39 -12.60
CA ALA A 146 -0.26 2.96 -12.94
C ALA A 146 -1.24 3.54 -11.92
N VAL A 147 -2.17 4.36 -12.44
CA VAL A 147 -3.36 4.78 -11.73
C VAL A 147 -3.98 3.54 -11.08
N PRO A 148 -4.26 3.55 -9.76
CA PRO A 148 -4.94 2.43 -9.12
C PRO A 148 -6.16 2.05 -9.96
N PRO A 149 -6.45 0.75 -10.17
CA PRO A 149 -7.49 0.33 -11.09
C PRO A 149 -8.79 1.05 -10.74
N SER A 150 -9.37 1.78 -11.68
CA SER A 150 -10.61 2.51 -11.40
C SER A 150 -11.74 1.54 -11.10
N ARG A 151 -12.71 1.97 -10.30
CA ARG A 151 -13.97 1.23 -10.06
C ARG A 151 -14.59 0.75 -11.38
N GLU A 152 -14.61 1.61 -12.39
CA GLU A 152 -15.17 1.31 -13.71
C GLU A 152 -14.39 0.21 -14.44
N ALA A 153 -13.05 0.22 -14.35
CA ALA A 153 -12.21 -0.82 -14.93
C ALA A 153 -12.49 -2.18 -14.28
N LEU A 154 -12.55 -2.24 -12.95
CA LEU A 154 -12.86 -3.48 -12.23
C LEU A 154 -14.28 -3.99 -12.52
N LEU A 155 -15.27 -3.09 -12.61
CA LEU A 155 -16.64 -3.45 -12.97
C LEU A 155 -16.75 -3.95 -14.41
N SER A 156 -16.00 -3.37 -15.35
CA SER A 156 -15.94 -3.83 -16.74
C SER A 156 -15.42 -5.26 -16.83
N VAL A 157 -14.29 -5.55 -16.17
CA VAL A 157 -13.71 -6.90 -16.13
C VAL A 157 -14.63 -7.87 -15.40
N ALA A 158 -15.26 -7.47 -14.28
CA ALA A 158 -16.25 -8.30 -13.58
C ALA A 158 -17.48 -8.61 -14.45
N GLY A 159 -17.93 -7.65 -15.28
CA GLY A 159 -19.00 -7.86 -16.26
C GLY A 159 -18.61 -8.85 -17.36
N GLU A 160 -17.35 -8.85 -17.80
CA GLU A 160 -16.83 -9.87 -18.72
C GLU A 160 -16.68 -11.24 -18.03
N ALA A 161 -16.16 -11.30 -16.81
CA ALA A 161 -16.06 -12.52 -16.01
C ALA A 161 -17.43 -13.19 -15.81
N GLN A 162 -18.47 -12.39 -15.54
CA GLN A 162 -19.84 -12.89 -15.43
C GLN A 162 -20.38 -13.44 -16.76
N ARG A 163 -20.08 -12.79 -17.89
CA ARG A 163 -20.45 -13.29 -19.23
C ARG A 163 -19.75 -14.62 -19.53
N LEU A 164 -18.47 -14.73 -19.23
CA LEU A 164 -17.69 -15.97 -19.38
C LEU A 164 -18.26 -17.10 -18.52
N TRP A 165 -18.68 -16.82 -17.28
CA TRP A 165 -19.36 -17.79 -16.43
C TRP A 165 -20.69 -18.28 -17.03
N GLN A 166 -21.51 -17.38 -17.56
CA GLN A 166 -22.76 -17.75 -18.22
C GLN A 166 -22.53 -18.62 -19.47
N LEU A 167 -21.49 -18.31 -20.25
CA LEU A 167 -21.09 -19.12 -21.40
C LEU A 167 -20.60 -20.51 -20.98
N ALA A 168 -19.72 -20.61 -19.97
CA ALA A 168 -19.22 -21.89 -19.46
C ALA A 168 -20.34 -22.81 -18.93
N ARG A 169 -21.39 -22.22 -18.35
CA ARG A 169 -22.56 -22.97 -17.86
C ARG A 169 -23.43 -23.52 -18.98
N ARG A 170 -23.49 -22.84 -20.13
CA ARG A 170 -24.37 -23.17 -21.26
C ARG A 170 -23.73 -24.11 -22.29
N GLN A 171 -22.42 -24.35 -22.20
CA GLN A 171 -21.74 -25.26 -23.12
C GLN A 171 -22.24 -26.70 -22.92
N PRO A 172 -22.66 -27.38 -24.00
CA PRO A 172 -23.08 -28.78 -23.93
C PRO A 172 -21.89 -29.66 -23.52
N ARG A 173 -22.12 -30.57 -22.57
CA ARG A 173 -21.07 -31.43 -22.02
C ARG A 173 -21.25 -32.86 -22.52
N PRO A 174 -20.22 -33.47 -23.14
CA PRO A 174 -20.28 -34.89 -23.45
C PRO A 174 -20.32 -35.67 -22.14
N ALA A 175 -21.29 -36.58 -22.02
CA ALA A 175 -21.30 -37.53 -20.91
C ALA A 175 -19.99 -38.32 -20.91
N PRO A 176 -19.39 -38.62 -19.74
CA PRO A 176 -18.13 -39.33 -19.70
C PRO A 176 -18.31 -40.71 -20.34
N PRO A 177 -17.30 -41.24 -21.05
CA PRO A 177 -17.37 -42.58 -21.62
C PRO A 177 -17.64 -43.58 -20.48
N GLY A 178 -18.82 -44.19 -20.48
CA GLY A 178 -19.33 -45.08 -19.41
C GLY A 178 -20.55 -44.56 -18.62
N GLN A 179 -20.99 -43.31 -18.82
CA GLN A 179 -22.27 -42.78 -18.29
C GLN A 179 -23.27 -42.37 -19.39
N ALA A 180 -22.85 -42.29 -20.66
CA ALA A 180 -23.77 -42.13 -21.77
C ALA A 180 -24.78 -43.30 -21.77
N GLY A 181 -26.02 -43.04 -21.35
CA GLY A 181 -27.09 -44.04 -21.25
C GLY A 181 -27.42 -44.56 -19.84
N ARG A 182 -26.77 -44.09 -18.77
CA ARG A 182 -27.09 -44.51 -17.38
C ARG A 182 -27.91 -43.46 -16.64
N ALA A 183 -29.11 -43.14 -17.12
CA ALA A 183 -30.13 -42.63 -16.21
C ALA A 183 -30.48 -43.80 -15.28
N ARG A 184 -30.24 -43.66 -13.97
CA ARG A 184 -30.59 -44.71 -13.02
C ARG A 184 -32.07 -44.56 -12.68
N GLU A 185 -32.82 -45.63 -12.88
CA GLU A 185 -34.21 -45.66 -12.48
C GLU A 185 -34.31 -45.86 -10.98
N ARG A 186 -35.06 -44.97 -10.32
CA ARG A 186 -35.39 -45.10 -8.92
C ARG A 186 -36.90 -45.22 -8.78
N ARG A 187 -37.35 -46.33 -8.20
CA ARG A 187 -38.76 -46.50 -7.81
C ARG A 187 -38.98 -45.78 -6.48
N VAL A 188 -39.92 -44.85 -6.45
CA VAL A 188 -40.35 -44.13 -5.26
C VAL A 188 -41.61 -44.79 -4.74
N LEU A 189 -41.49 -45.45 -3.59
CA LEU A 189 -42.58 -46.19 -2.96
C LEU A 189 -43.56 -45.22 -2.25
N GLY A 190 -44.82 -45.62 -2.12
CA GLY A 190 -45.77 -44.93 -1.24
C GLY A 190 -46.45 -43.66 -1.79
N GLY A 191 -46.62 -43.50 -3.11
CA GLY A 191 -47.50 -42.45 -3.66
C GLY A 191 -46.89 -41.05 -3.74
N GLN A 192 -45.68 -40.83 -3.21
CA GLN A 192 -44.97 -39.57 -3.41
C GLN A 192 -44.56 -39.41 -4.88
N VAL A 193 -44.88 -38.25 -5.45
CA VAL A 193 -44.53 -37.87 -6.84
C VAL A 193 -43.14 -37.22 -6.82
N PRO A 194 -42.10 -37.85 -7.36
CA PRO A 194 -40.77 -37.24 -7.41
C PRO A 194 -40.71 -36.11 -8.44
N ASP A 195 -39.77 -35.18 -8.25
CA ASP A 195 -39.60 -33.98 -9.11
C ASP A 195 -39.41 -34.28 -10.61
N ARG A 196 -38.98 -35.51 -10.95
CA ARG A 196 -38.74 -35.96 -12.33
C ARG A 196 -39.28 -37.37 -12.56
N VAL A 197 -40.60 -37.47 -12.66
CA VAL A 197 -41.32 -38.71 -12.99
C VAL A 197 -41.17 -39.05 -14.48
N ASP A 198 -40.81 -40.29 -14.78
CA ASP A 198 -41.06 -40.88 -16.09
C ASP A 198 -42.48 -41.45 -16.10
N TRP A 199 -43.42 -40.66 -16.63
CA TRP A 199 -44.84 -41.02 -16.62
C TRP A 199 -45.14 -42.26 -17.47
N ASN A 200 -44.43 -42.47 -18.58
CA ASN A 200 -44.65 -43.64 -19.43
C ASN A 200 -44.30 -44.92 -18.67
N ARG A 201 -43.13 -44.94 -18.02
CA ARG A 201 -42.71 -46.10 -17.21
C ARG A 201 -43.52 -46.24 -15.93
N THR A 202 -43.97 -45.14 -15.33
CA THR A 202 -44.85 -45.16 -14.15
C THR A 202 -46.21 -45.77 -14.49
N LEU A 203 -46.79 -45.41 -15.64
CA LEU A 203 -48.05 -45.97 -16.11
C LEU A 203 -47.92 -47.47 -16.44
N ASP A 204 -46.81 -47.88 -17.07
CA ASP A 204 -46.50 -49.30 -17.28
C ASP A 204 -46.38 -50.08 -15.96
N LEU A 205 -45.76 -49.46 -14.95
CA LEU A 205 -45.59 -50.03 -13.61
C LEU A 205 -46.94 -50.17 -12.89
N TRP A 206 -47.83 -49.18 -13.00
CA TRP A 206 -49.19 -49.26 -12.47
C TRP A 206 -50.04 -50.29 -13.20
N GLY A 207 -49.89 -50.42 -14.52
CA GLY A 207 -50.52 -51.48 -15.32
C GLY A 207 -50.13 -52.89 -14.90
N ARG A 208 -49.02 -53.05 -14.15
CA ARG A 208 -48.56 -54.31 -13.55
C ARG A 208 -48.96 -54.48 -12.08
N GLY A 209 -49.79 -53.59 -11.54
CA GLY A 209 -50.32 -53.68 -10.17
C GLY A 209 -49.44 -53.02 -9.09
N GLU A 210 -48.38 -52.31 -9.45
CA GLU A 210 -47.48 -51.65 -8.48
C GLU A 210 -47.91 -50.21 -8.11
N PHE A 211 -49.21 -49.90 -8.20
CA PHE A 211 -49.75 -48.65 -7.67
C PHE A 211 -49.61 -48.61 -6.13
N PRO A 212 -49.16 -47.51 -5.50
CA PRO A 212 -49.00 -46.14 -6.01
C PRO A 212 -47.52 -45.73 -6.25
N HIS A 213 -46.66 -46.62 -6.76
CA HIS A 213 -45.22 -46.31 -6.89
C HIS A 213 -44.92 -45.48 -8.15
N HIS A 214 -43.99 -44.52 -8.07
CA HIS A 214 -43.56 -43.71 -9.23
C HIS A 214 -42.15 -44.10 -9.68
N VAL A 215 -41.86 -43.99 -10.97
CA VAL A 215 -40.51 -44.17 -11.52
C VAL A 215 -39.87 -42.80 -11.76
N ALA A 216 -38.71 -42.56 -11.14
CA ALA A 216 -37.89 -41.37 -11.36
C ALA A 216 -36.63 -41.73 -12.17
N LEU A 217 -36.22 -40.81 -13.05
CA LEU A 217 -34.94 -40.90 -13.75
C LEU A 217 -33.91 -40.03 -13.02
N ASP A 218 -32.97 -40.68 -12.33
CA ASP A 218 -31.82 -39.99 -11.77
C ASP A 218 -30.83 -39.69 -12.91
N LEU A 219 -30.86 -38.45 -13.40
CA LEU A 219 -29.81 -37.95 -14.29
C LEU A 219 -28.52 -37.77 -13.48
N PRO A 220 -27.35 -38.11 -14.06
CA PRO A 220 -26.08 -37.89 -13.38
C PRO A 220 -25.92 -36.40 -13.02
N ALA A 221 -25.24 -36.14 -11.89
CA ALA A 221 -24.95 -34.78 -11.45
C ALA A 221 -24.29 -33.98 -12.59
N PRO A 222 -24.69 -32.72 -12.81
CA PRO A 222 -24.11 -31.91 -13.88
C PRO A 222 -22.61 -31.77 -13.63
N GLN A 223 -21.80 -32.25 -14.57
CA GLN A 223 -20.34 -32.12 -14.48
C GLN A 223 -19.94 -30.65 -14.34
N LEU A 224 -18.95 -30.33 -13.52
CA LEU A 224 -18.47 -28.97 -13.39
C LEU A 224 -17.81 -28.49 -14.70
N PRO A 225 -17.96 -27.20 -15.10
CA PRO A 225 -17.31 -26.70 -16.30
C PRO A 225 -15.79 -26.72 -16.16
N PRO A 226 -15.03 -27.03 -17.23
CA PRO A 226 -13.56 -27.03 -17.18
C PRO A 226 -12.98 -25.65 -16.83
N ALA A 227 -13.66 -24.58 -17.25
CA ALA A 227 -13.30 -23.20 -16.94
C ALA A 227 -13.56 -22.79 -15.48
N LEU A 228 -14.08 -23.68 -14.62
CA LEU A 228 -14.39 -23.36 -13.23
C LEU A 228 -13.16 -22.86 -12.45
N GLY A 229 -12.03 -23.56 -12.56
CA GLY A 229 -10.78 -23.17 -11.89
C GLY A 229 -10.29 -21.78 -12.33
N PRO A 230 -10.03 -21.57 -13.63
CA PRO A 230 -9.61 -20.26 -14.16
C PRO A 230 -10.58 -19.12 -13.85
N LEU A 231 -11.90 -19.36 -13.87
CA LEU A 231 -12.89 -18.34 -13.51
C LEU A 231 -12.86 -18.01 -12.02
N ARG A 232 -12.70 -19.01 -11.14
CA ARG A 232 -12.52 -18.75 -9.70
C ARG A 232 -11.26 -17.93 -9.44
N GLU A 233 -10.16 -18.24 -10.12
CA GLU A 233 -8.91 -17.46 -10.01
C GLU A 233 -9.09 -16.01 -10.48
N LEU A 234 -9.87 -15.76 -11.54
CA LEU A 234 -10.21 -14.42 -12.00
C LEU A 234 -11.02 -13.65 -10.95
N TRP A 235 -12.05 -14.25 -10.38
CA TRP A 235 -12.87 -13.61 -9.34
C TRP A 235 -12.08 -13.35 -8.05
N GLN A 236 -11.15 -14.24 -7.70
CA GLN A 236 -10.23 -14.02 -6.59
C GLN A 236 -9.26 -12.85 -6.89
N ALA A 237 -8.72 -12.75 -8.11
CA ALA A 237 -7.88 -11.62 -8.51
C ALA A 237 -8.67 -10.28 -8.48
N LEU A 238 -9.94 -10.28 -8.88
CA LEU A 238 -10.82 -9.11 -8.80
C LEU A 238 -11.13 -8.71 -7.35
N GLU A 239 -11.38 -9.67 -6.47
CA GLU A 239 -11.56 -9.42 -5.03
C GLU A 239 -10.31 -8.81 -4.40
N THR A 240 -9.12 -9.39 -4.69
CA THR A 240 -7.84 -8.81 -4.28
C THR A 240 -7.67 -7.41 -4.87
N ALA A 241 -8.04 -7.19 -6.14
CA ALA A 241 -7.91 -5.88 -6.77
C ALA A 241 -8.81 -4.81 -6.15
N ALA A 242 -10.04 -5.18 -5.78
CA ALA A 242 -10.95 -4.29 -5.08
C ALA A 242 -10.41 -3.87 -3.70
N ALA A 243 -9.62 -4.72 -3.04
CA ALA A 243 -8.94 -4.36 -1.79
C ALA A 243 -7.92 -3.23 -1.95
N HIS A 244 -7.40 -3.03 -3.17
CA HIS A 244 -6.41 -2.00 -3.47
C HIS A 244 -7.04 -0.67 -3.88
N LEU A 245 -8.36 -0.61 -4.00
CA LEU A 245 -9.07 0.65 -4.24
C LEU A 245 -8.91 1.61 -3.04
N PRO A 246 -9.02 2.92 -3.30
CA PRO A 246 -9.40 3.94 -2.32
C PRO A 246 -10.29 3.41 -1.18
N PRO A 247 -9.89 3.50 0.11
CA PRO A 247 -10.75 3.10 1.22
C PRO A 247 -12.05 3.92 1.20
N GLY A 248 -13.21 3.31 1.33
CA GLY A 248 -14.50 3.99 1.24
C GLY A 248 -15.64 3.05 0.84
N THR A 249 -16.86 3.59 0.83
CA THR A 249 -18.09 2.82 0.55
C THR A 249 -18.02 2.05 -0.76
N GLU A 250 -17.38 2.63 -1.78
CA GLU A 250 -17.19 1.98 -3.09
C GLU A 250 -16.30 0.75 -3.04
N ARG A 251 -15.19 0.80 -2.29
CA ARG A 251 -14.30 -0.35 -2.08
C ARG A 251 -15.05 -1.44 -1.32
N ASP A 252 -15.74 -1.10 -0.24
CA ASP A 252 -16.44 -2.07 0.60
C ASP A 252 -17.60 -2.73 -0.14
N GLU A 253 -18.30 -1.97 -0.99
CA GLU A 253 -19.34 -2.49 -1.88
C GLU A 253 -18.75 -3.47 -2.90
N LEU A 254 -17.67 -3.08 -3.58
CA LEU A 254 -17.02 -3.93 -4.59
C LEU A 254 -16.42 -5.20 -3.99
N GLN A 255 -15.72 -5.09 -2.86
CA GLN A 255 -15.17 -6.25 -2.16
C GLN A 255 -16.28 -7.20 -1.73
N ARG A 256 -17.35 -6.71 -1.08
CA ARG A 256 -18.49 -7.56 -0.72
C ARG A 256 -19.15 -8.19 -1.93
N ARG A 257 -19.30 -7.45 -3.02
CA ARG A 257 -19.91 -7.95 -4.27
C ARG A 257 -19.06 -9.05 -4.91
N PHE A 258 -17.74 -8.86 -4.98
CA PHE A 258 -16.82 -9.84 -5.56
C PHE A 258 -16.66 -11.07 -4.66
N ALA A 259 -16.58 -10.90 -3.34
CA ALA A 259 -16.59 -11.99 -2.37
C ALA A 259 -17.87 -12.84 -2.48
N ARG A 260 -19.05 -12.20 -2.58
CA ARG A 260 -20.33 -12.91 -2.81
C ARG A 260 -20.34 -13.65 -4.14
N ALA A 261 -19.81 -13.04 -5.21
CA ALA A 261 -19.73 -13.67 -6.51
C ALA A 261 -18.80 -14.89 -6.49
N LEU A 262 -17.64 -14.79 -5.85
CA LEU A 262 -16.69 -15.90 -5.66
C LEU A 262 -17.29 -17.03 -4.81
N ALA A 263 -18.01 -16.70 -3.75
CA ALA A 263 -18.69 -17.68 -2.89
C ALA A 263 -19.80 -18.45 -3.63
N ALA A 264 -20.39 -17.87 -4.68
CA ALA A 264 -21.41 -18.52 -5.50
C ALA A 264 -20.86 -19.59 -6.46
N PHE A 265 -19.53 -19.68 -6.64
CA PHE A 265 -18.93 -20.73 -7.47
C PHE A 265 -18.96 -22.08 -6.75
N PRO A 266 -19.31 -23.18 -7.44
CA PRO A 266 -19.18 -24.53 -6.92
C PRO A 266 -17.78 -24.77 -6.36
N ARG A 267 -17.68 -25.43 -5.21
CA ARG A 267 -16.40 -25.90 -4.68
C ARG A 267 -15.99 -27.15 -5.46
N PRO A 268 -14.74 -27.24 -5.96
CA PRO A 268 -14.25 -28.52 -6.48
C PRO A 268 -14.29 -29.54 -5.33
N GLU A 269 -14.92 -30.69 -5.55
CA GLU A 269 -14.88 -31.76 -4.56
C GLU A 269 -13.43 -32.22 -4.35
N PRO A 270 -13.01 -32.50 -3.11
CA PRO A 270 -11.74 -33.14 -2.87
C PRO A 270 -11.76 -34.53 -3.51
N VAL A 271 -10.95 -34.72 -4.55
CA VAL A 271 -10.73 -36.04 -5.14
C VAL A 271 -10.16 -36.94 -4.03
N PRO A 272 -10.78 -38.08 -3.69
CA PRO A 272 -10.20 -38.99 -2.72
C PRO A 272 -8.82 -39.42 -3.24
N ALA A 273 -7.80 -39.21 -2.42
CA ALA A 273 -6.41 -39.53 -2.73
C ALA A 273 -6.30 -40.99 -3.19
N ALA A 274 -6.19 -41.21 -4.49
CA ALA A 274 -5.80 -42.50 -5.04
C ALA A 274 -4.36 -42.74 -4.57
N ARG A 275 -4.20 -43.76 -3.71
CA ARG A 275 -2.89 -44.18 -3.19
C ARG A 275 -1.96 -44.45 -4.37
N GLY A 276 -0.85 -43.73 -4.40
CA GLY A 276 0.38 -44.16 -5.08
C GLY A 276 0.49 -43.84 -6.56
N THR A 277 0.42 -42.56 -6.94
CA THR A 277 1.29 -42.02 -7.99
C THR A 277 1.50 -40.52 -7.73
N SER A 278 2.70 -40.19 -7.23
CA SER A 278 3.20 -38.83 -7.19
C SER A 278 3.52 -38.38 -8.62
N ALA A 279 2.51 -37.85 -9.31
CA ALA A 279 2.69 -36.96 -10.44
C ALA A 279 1.85 -35.72 -10.16
N LEU A 280 2.52 -34.64 -9.74
CA LEU A 280 1.99 -33.29 -9.89
C LEU A 280 1.41 -33.17 -11.31
N PRO A 281 0.14 -32.77 -11.50
CA PRO A 281 -0.33 -32.43 -12.82
C PRO A 281 0.41 -31.14 -13.22
N SER A 282 1.48 -31.29 -14.00
CA SER A 282 2.10 -30.19 -14.72
C SER A 282 1.02 -29.43 -15.48
N ALA A 283 1.06 -28.10 -15.36
CA ALA A 283 0.22 -27.13 -16.03
C ALA A 283 0.01 -27.49 -17.52
N SER A 284 -1.10 -28.15 -17.82
CA SER A 284 -1.62 -28.22 -19.18
C SER A 284 -2.45 -26.98 -19.40
N LEU A 285 -1.95 -26.07 -20.24
CA LEU A 285 -2.65 -24.88 -20.68
C LEU A 285 -4.12 -25.22 -21.02
N PRO A 286 -5.11 -24.52 -20.45
CA PRO A 286 -6.51 -24.81 -20.74
C PRO A 286 -6.79 -24.68 -22.24
N ARG A 287 -7.23 -25.75 -22.89
CA ARG A 287 -7.45 -25.76 -24.34
C ARG A 287 -8.72 -25.01 -24.77
N ASP A 288 -9.70 -24.81 -23.88
CA ASP A 288 -10.96 -24.17 -24.24
C ASP A 288 -10.86 -22.62 -24.24
N PRO A 289 -11.60 -21.93 -25.12
CA PRO A 289 -11.49 -20.48 -25.29
C PRO A 289 -11.94 -19.69 -24.05
N VAL A 290 -12.86 -20.22 -23.24
CA VAL A 290 -13.35 -19.54 -22.04
C VAL A 290 -12.28 -19.54 -20.96
N SER A 291 -11.62 -20.67 -20.73
CA SER A 291 -10.50 -20.76 -19.80
C SER A 291 -9.31 -19.91 -20.21
N ARG A 292 -8.97 -19.85 -21.52
CA ARG A 292 -7.90 -18.98 -22.02
C ARG A 292 -8.22 -17.50 -21.78
N ARG A 293 -9.44 -17.07 -22.08
CA ARG A 293 -9.86 -15.69 -21.86
C ARG A 293 -9.91 -15.34 -20.37
N ALA A 294 -10.39 -16.25 -19.53
CA ALA A 294 -10.37 -16.08 -18.08
C ALA A 294 -8.93 -15.91 -17.55
N ALA A 295 -8.00 -16.76 -17.98
CA ALA A 295 -6.59 -16.64 -17.60
C ALA A 295 -5.94 -15.34 -18.08
N GLN A 296 -6.27 -14.88 -19.30
CA GLN A 296 -5.82 -13.59 -19.83
C GLN A 296 -6.31 -12.43 -18.96
N LEU A 297 -7.61 -12.37 -18.66
CA LEU A 297 -8.18 -11.34 -17.78
C LEU A 297 -7.57 -11.40 -16.37
N THR A 298 -7.29 -12.60 -15.84
CA THR A 298 -6.62 -12.75 -14.55
C THR A 298 -5.23 -12.13 -14.58
N ALA A 299 -4.48 -12.34 -15.66
CA ALA A 299 -3.16 -11.74 -15.84
C ALA A 299 -3.26 -10.21 -15.98
N GLU A 300 -4.24 -9.69 -16.72
CA GLU A 300 -4.51 -8.26 -16.86
C GLU A 300 -4.84 -7.63 -15.49
N VAL A 301 -5.76 -8.22 -14.71
CA VAL A 301 -6.10 -7.73 -13.36
C VAL A 301 -4.90 -7.78 -12.41
N ARG A 302 -4.14 -8.89 -12.41
CA ARG A 302 -2.94 -8.99 -11.58
C ARG A 302 -1.87 -7.99 -12.01
N ALA A 303 -1.77 -7.65 -13.29
CA ALA A 303 -0.84 -6.63 -13.78
C ALA A 303 -1.20 -5.23 -13.26
N LEU A 304 -2.49 -4.92 -13.09
CA LEU A 304 -2.96 -3.67 -12.46
C LEU A 304 -2.57 -3.56 -10.98
N LEU A 305 -2.34 -4.70 -10.31
CA LEU A 305 -1.94 -4.77 -8.90
C LEU A 305 -0.45 -4.94 -8.70
N ARG A 306 0.31 -5.18 -9.76
CA ARG A 306 1.77 -5.22 -9.62
C ARG A 306 2.21 -3.81 -9.24
N PRO A 307 2.95 -3.64 -8.13
CA PRO A 307 3.69 -2.40 -7.95
C PRO A 307 4.51 -2.23 -9.22
N THR A 308 4.22 -1.16 -9.97
CA THR A 308 4.90 -0.93 -11.24
C THR A 308 6.37 -0.83 -10.90
N SER A 309 7.15 -1.81 -11.36
CA SER A 309 8.61 -1.85 -11.31
C SER A 309 9.25 -0.76 -12.19
N GLY A 310 8.50 0.31 -12.47
CA GLY A 310 8.94 1.46 -13.22
C GLY A 310 9.71 2.39 -12.31
N LEU A 311 10.96 2.66 -12.68
CA LEU A 311 11.77 3.64 -11.99
C LEU A 311 11.13 5.03 -12.12
N PRO A 312 11.25 5.91 -11.10
CA PRO A 312 10.65 7.23 -11.10
C PRO A 312 11.04 8.07 -12.33
N GLY A 313 10.07 8.85 -12.83
CA GLY A 313 10.27 9.75 -13.97
C GLY A 313 11.03 11.03 -13.59
N GLY A 314 10.84 11.49 -12.36
CA GLY A 314 11.43 12.70 -11.80
C GLY A 314 11.85 12.51 -10.35
N ARG A 315 11.95 13.62 -9.61
CA ARG A 315 12.56 13.67 -8.27
C ARG A 315 11.67 14.36 -7.26
N VAL A 316 11.81 13.99 -5.99
CA VAL A 316 11.10 14.59 -4.86
C VAL A 316 12.00 14.65 -3.63
N ARG A 317 11.72 15.60 -2.76
CA ARG A 317 12.24 15.62 -1.39
C ARG A 317 11.37 14.75 -0.50
N MET A 318 11.92 13.63 -0.03
CA MET A 318 11.16 12.65 0.74
C MET A 318 10.70 13.16 2.08
N ALA A 319 11.47 14.00 2.76
CA ALA A 319 11.06 14.55 4.05
C ALA A 319 9.76 15.36 3.92
N GLU A 320 9.69 16.25 2.92
CA GLU A 320 8.53 17.10 2.64
C GLU A 320 7.33 16.25 2.19
N LEU A 321 7.55 15.30 1.28
CA LEU A 321 6.49 14.39 0.81
C LEU A 321 5.95 13.50 1.94
N TYR A 322 6.82 12.94 2.77
CA TYR A 322 6.43 12.08 3.88
C TYR A 322 5.70 12.85 4.97
N GLU A 323 6.16 14.07 5.32
CA GLU A 323 5.45 14.95 6.25
C GLU A 323 4.02 15.20 5.80
N PHE A 324 3.84 15.66 4.55
CA PHE A 324 2.53 15.93 4.00
C PHE A 324 1.64 14.67 3.97
N TRP A 325 2.16 13.56 3.46
CA TRP A 325 1.40 12.30 3.42
C TRP A 325 0.99 11.83 4.82
N ALA A 326 1.89 11.92 5.81
CA ALA A 326 1.62 11.53 7.18
C ALA A 326 0.57 12.43 7.86
N GLN A 327 0.68 13.75 7.69
CA GLN A 327 -0.28 14.73 8.20
C GLN A 327 -1.69 14.42 7.69
N ILE A 328 -1.84 14.24 6.39
CA ILE A 328 -3.13 13.97 5.76
C ILE A 328 -3.67 12.60 6.15
N THR A 329 -2.80 11.58 6.21
CA THR A 329 -3.19 10.23 6.61
C THR A 329 -3.69 10.20 8.06
N LEU A 330 -3.02 10.90 8.97
CA LEU A 330 -3.47 11.04 10.36
C LEU A 330 -4.77 11.84 10.45
N ALA A 331 -4.89 12.98 9.77
CA ALA A 331 -6.11 13.78 9.76
C ALA A 331 -7.34 12.95 9.34
N ARG A 332 -7.19 12.19 8.25
CA ARG A 332 -8.22 11.26 7.76
C ARG A 332 -8.54 10.16 8.77
N ALA A 333 -7.53 9.59 9.42
CA ALA A 333 -7.73 8.55 10.43
C ALA A 333 -8.48 9.09 11.65
N LEU A 334 -8.28 10.36 12.01
CA LEU A 334 -9.03 11.09 13.04
C LEU A 334 -10.43 11.52 12.58
N GLY A 335 -10.78 11.30 11.31
CA GLY A 335 -12.08 11.67 10.75
C GLY A 335 -12.20 13.14 10.33
N ALA A 336 -11.09 13.88 10.25
CA ALA A 336 -11.07 15.23 9.69
C ALA A 336 -10.86 15.17 8.18
N VAL A 337 -11.94 15.38 7.42
CA VAL A 337 -11.98 15.12 5.97
C VAL A 337 -12.44 16.31 5.12
N GLN A 338 -12.77 17.46 5.72
CA GLN A 338 -13.20 18.66 5.00
C GLN A 338 -12.45 19.89 5.48
N GLY A 339 -12.01 20.79 4.59
CA GLY A 339 -11.39 22.04 4.99
C GLY A 339 -10.59 22.72 3.89
N GLU A 340 -9.84 23.75 4.27
CA GLU A 340 -9.01 24.52 3.34
C GLU A 340 -7.54 24.38 3.74
N LEU A 341 -6.71 24.04 2.75
CA LEU A 341 -5.26 24.06 2.87
C LEU A 341 -4.68 25.07 1.89
N SER A 342 -3.55 25.65 2.28
CA SER A 342 -2.74 26.56 1.48
C SER A 342 -1.27 26.22 1.67
N THR A 343 -0.46 26.55 0.67
CA THR A 343 0.99 26.33 0.71
C THR A 343 1.68 27.65 1.03
N THR A 344 2.61 27.64 1.99
CA THR A 344 3.45 28.80 2.27
C THR A 344 4.50 28.99 1.16
N ALA A 345 5.17 30.15 1.14
CA ALA A 345 6.28 30.41 0.21
C ALA A 345 7.45 29.39 0.35
N ASP A 346 7.59 28.78 1.52
CA ASP A 346 8.60 27.77 1.83
C ASP A 346 8.15 26.34 1.44
N GLY A 347 6.97 26.19 0.83
CA GLY A 347 6.45 24.89 0.39
C GLY A 347 5.71 24.09 1.47
N LEU A 348 5.50 24.65 2.67
CA LEU A 348 4.80 23.96 3.75
C LEU A 348 3.28 24.07 3.60
N TYR A 349 2.60 22.95 3.80
CA TYR A 349 1.14 22.93 3.84
C TYR A 349 0.61 23.40 5.18
N THR A 350 -0.29 24.38 5.14
CA THR A 350 -0.94 24.95 6.32
C THR A 350 -2.44 25.04 6.09
N GLY A 351 -3.23 24.90 7.15
CA GLY A 351 -4.67 24.99 7.05
C GLY A 351 -5.37 24.20 8.13
N THR A 352 -6.69 24.09 8.04
CA THR A 352 -7.49 23.36 9.03
C THR A 352 -8.48 22.45 8.32
N LEU A 353 -8.48 21.19 8.75
CA LEU A 353 -9.41 20.14 8.36
C LEU A 353 -10.37 19.86 9.53
N ARG A 354 -11.60 19.49 9.22
CA ARG A 354 -12.69 19.24 10.16
C ARG A 354 -13.42 17.96 9.77
N SER A 355 -14.07 17.34 10.75
CA SER A 355 -15.04 16.28 10.49
C SER A 355 -16.23 16.81 9.68
N GLU A 356 -16.87 15.94 8.89
CA GLU A 356 -18.09 16.31 8.19
C GLU A 356 -19.17 16.69 9.21
N ASP A 357 -19.87 17.79 8.97
CA ASP A 357 -21.05 18.14 9.75
C ASP A 357 -22.07 17.00 9.61
N ALA A 358 -22.47 16.39 10.72
CA ALA A 358 -23.53 15.39 10.71
C ALA A 358 -24.80 16.04 10.14
N PRO A 359 -25.48 15.44 9.13
CA PRO A 359 -26.67 16.04 8.57
C PRO A 359 -27.75 16.22 9.65
N ASP A 360 -28.36 17.41 9.67
CA ASP A 360 -29.49 17.83 10.49
C ASP A 360 -30.60 16.76 10.50
N ALA A 361 -30.56 15.87 11.50
CA ALA A 361 -31.61 14.88 11.73
C ALA A 361 -31.62 14.38 13.18
N GLY A 362 -31.56 15.28 14.16
CA GLY A 362 -31.88 14.96 15.57
C GLY A 362 -31.06 13.83 16.24
N LEU A 363 -29.99 13.36 15.59
CA LEU A 363 -29.06 12.37 16.11
C LEU A 363 -27.95 13.11 16.86
N PRO A 364 -27.50 12.58 18.01
CA PRO A 364 -26.45 13.23 18.77
C PRO A 364 -25.17 13.30 17.93
N ALA A 365 -24.57 14.50 17.85
CA ALA A 365 -23.30 14.73 17.18
C ALA A 365 -22.26 13.66 17.56
N GLY A 366 -21.71 13.00 16.56
CA GLY A 366 -20.60 12.05 16.73
C GLY A 366 -19.33 12.76 17.21
N PRO A 367 -18.26 12.02 17.52
CA PRO A 367 -16.97 12.63 17.82
C PRO A 367 -16.51 13.48 16.63
N SER A 368 -16.22 14.76 16.88
CA SER A 368 -15.68 15.70 15.90
C SER A 368 -14.18 15.88 16.11
N ALA A 369 -13.44 15.99 15.01
CA ALA A 369 -12.03 16.32 15.02
C ALA A 369 -11.79 17.59 14.22
N THR A 370 -11.02 18.51 14.79
CA THR A 370 -10.44 19.65 14.07
C THR A 370 -8.93 19.47 14.03
N VAL A 371 -8.34 19.44 12.83
CA VAL A 371 -6.92 19.19 12.61
C VAL A 371 -6.30 20.37 11.88
N SER A 372 -5.36 21.05 12.53
CA SER A 372 -4.57 22.13 11.94
C SER A 372 -3.20 21.62 11.51
N LEU A 373 -2.81 21.90 10.27
CA LEU A 373 -1.50 21.55 9.71
C LEU A 373 -0.52 22.71 9.88
N ASN A 374 0.68 22.40 10.36
CA ASN A 374 1.77 23.36 10.54
C ASN A 374 1.34 24.68 11.25
N PRO A 375 0.50 24.67 12.31
CA PRO A 375 0.02 25.89 12.94
C PRO A 375 1.17 26.67 13.59
N ARG A 376 1.23 27.98 13.35
CA ARG A 376 2.19 28.87 14.02
C ARG A 376 1.66 29.24 15.39
N LEU A 377 2.30 28.70 16.42
CA LEU A 377 1.99 28.95 17.82
C LEU A 377 2.98 30.01 18.33
N ALA A 378 2.50 31.24 18.48
CA ALA A 378 3.30 32.31 19.07
C ALA A 378 3.01 32.41 20.57
N PHE A 379 4.05 32.42 21.39
CA PHE A 379 3.93 32.68 22.82
C PHE A 379 4.70 33.94 23.21
N GLY A 380 3.99 34.87 23.85
CA GLY A 380 4.59 35.98 24.58
C GLY A 380 4.76 35.59 26.04
N GLY A 381 5.98 35.26 26.44
CA GLY A 381 6.31 35.07 27.86
C GLY A 381 6.51 36.39 28.59
N ILE A 382 6.78 36.32 29.90
CA ILE A 382 7.30 37.46 30.68
C ILE A 382 8.77 37.66 30.25
N GLY A 383 9.00 38.59 29.32
CA GLY A 383 10.34 38.92 28.77
C GLY A 383 10.30 39.34 27.30
N LEU A 384 11.45 39.71 26.73
CA LEU A 384 11.59 40.22 25.35
C LEU A 384 11.66 39.12 24.25
N SER A 385 11.62 37.84 24.59
CA SER A 385 11.73 36.74 23.63
C SER A 385 10.38 36.12 23.31
N ALA A 386 9.75 36.60 22.23
CA ALA A 386 8.67 35.86 21.59
C ALA A 386 9.24 34.57 21.00
N GLN A 387 8.71 33.41 21.42
CA GLN A 387 9.05 32.13 20.81
C GLN A 387 7.90 31.72 19.89
N THR A 388 8.25 31.42 18.64
CA THR A 388 7.32 30.83 17.66
C THR A 388 7.64 29.36 17.54
N LEU A 389 6.65 28.53 17.86
CA LEU A 389 6.69 27.08 17.71
C LEU A 389 5.73 26.67 16.59
N GLN A 390 6.10 25.64 15.84
CA GLN A 390 5.30 25.16 14.72
C GLN A 390 5.33 23.63 14.73
N PRO A 391 4.39 22.97 15.44
CA PRO A 391 4.21 21.53 15.30
C PRO A 391 3.69 21.20 13.91
N ASP A 392 4.01 20.00 13.41
CA ASP A 392 3.58 19.57 12.07
C ASP A 392 2.06 19.38 12.03
N LEU A 393 1.45 18.93 13.12
CA LEU A 393 0.00 18.74 13.22
C LEU A 393 -0.50 18.98 14.65
N LEU A 394 -1.65 19.66 14.77
CA LEU A 394 -2.40 19.85 16.00
C LEU A 394 -3.84 19.37 15.77
N ALA A 395 -4.32 18.44 16.58
CA ALA A 395 -5.69 17.95 16.53
C ALA A 395 -6.43 18.26 17.83
N VAL A 396 -7.65 18.76 17.71
CA VAL A 396 -8.61 18.90 18.80
C VAL A 396 -9.71 17.88 18.57
N LEU A 397 -9.80 16.90 19.48
CA LEU A 397 -10.77 15.82 19.45
C LEU A 397 -11.87 16.14 20.45
N GLU A 398 -13.07 16.43 19.96
CA GLU A 398 -14.22 16.71 20.79
C GLU A 398 -15.05 15.45 20.98
N ARG A 399 -15.36 15.15 22.23
CA ARG A 399 -16.23 14.06 22.65
C ARG A 399 -17.24 14.60 23.64
N ARG A 400 -18.35 13.89 23.85
CA ARG A 400 -19.42 14.31 24.76
C ARG A 400 -18.87 14.77 26.12
N GLY A 401 -18.83 16.09 26.33
CA GLY A 401 -18.39 16.72 27.58
C GLY A 401 -16.87 16.84 27.80
N SER A 402 -16.02 16.50 26.82
CA SER A 402 -14.56 16.61 26.95
C SER A 402 -13.88 16.90 25.61
N SER A 403 -12.86 17.77 25.61
CA SER A 403 -11.95 17.96 24.48
C SER A 403 -10.57 17.41 24.83
N GLU A 404 -9.99 16.58 23.95
CA GLU A 404 -8.58 16.17 24.05
C GLU A 404 -7.79 16.85 22.94
N VAL A 405 -6.66 17.46 23.30
CA VAL A 405 -5.71 18.03 22.34
C VAL A 405 -4.58 17.03 22.12
N VAL A 406 -4.26 16.80 20.85
CA VAL A 406 -3.18 15.94 20.39
C VAL A 406 -2.23 16.78 19.53
N VAL A 407 -0.94 16.70 19.80
CA VAL A 407 0.08 17.28 18.93
C VAL A 407 0.85 16.14 18.27
N ALA A 408 1.14 16.26 16.98
CA ALA A 408 1.99 15.33 16.27
C ALA A 408 3.16 16.03 15.58
N ASP A 409 4.29 15.34 15.57
CA ASP A 409 5.54 15.74 14.94
C ASP A 409 6.01 14.59 14.03
N VAL A 410 6.13 14.84 12.74
CA VAL A 410 6.51 13.87 11.71
C VAL A 410 8.01 13.91 11.51
N LYS A 411 8.62 12.73 11.41
CA LYS A 411 10.07 12.61 11.24
C LYS A 411 10.42 11.52 10.24
N TYR A 412 10.90 11.96 9.07
CA TYR A 412 11.47 11.08 8.04
C TYR A 412 12.94 10.71 8.38
N ARG A 413 13.12 9.95 9.46
CA ARG A 413 14.42 9.45 9.95
C ARG A 413 14.25 8.12 10.70
N PRO A 414 15.27 7.24 10.71
CA PRO A 414 15.22 5.98 11.44
C PRO A 414 15.34 6.24 12.96
N LEU A 415 14.21 6.54 13.63
CA LEU A 415 14.20 6.90 15.06
C LEU A 415 14.81 5.82 15.96
N ASP A 416 14.67 4.55 15.60
CA ASP A 416 15.27 3.43 16.32
C ASP A 416 16.79 3.44 16.38
N ARG A 417 17.44 4.17 15.46
CA ARG A 417 18.90 4.25 15.36
C ARG A 417 19.45 5.57 15.90
N LEU A 418 18.59 6.45 16.43
CA LEU A 418 19.03 7.71 17.02
C LEU A 418 19.76 7.46 18.35
N SER A 419 20.82 8.23 18.59
CA SER A 419 21.45 8.30 19.90
C SER A 419 20.47 8.82 20.95
N SER A 420 20.75 8.50 22.22
CA SER A 420 19.91 8.95 23.34
C SER A 420 19.72 10.46 23.37
N ASP A 421 20.74 11.24 23.01
CA ASP A 421 20.66 12.70 23.01
C ASP A 421 19.73 13.23 21.92
N HIS A 422 19.80 12.68 20.70
CA HIS A 422 18.85 13.04 19.64
C HIS A 422 17.43 12.62 19.97
N GLN A 423 17.24 11.46 20.63
CA GLN A 423 15.91 11.05 21.09
C GLN A 423 15.34 12.00 22.15
N ARG A 424 16.20 12.51 23.05
CA ARG A 424 15.80 13.55 24.02
C ARG A 424 15.43 14.84 23.31
N GLU A 425 16.19 15.27 22.31
CA GLU A 425 15.86 16.48 21.54
C GLU A 425 14.47 16.38 20.87
N VAL A 426 14.13 15.23 20.26
CA VAL A 426 12.78 15.00 19.72
C VAL A 426 11.71 15.12 20.80
N ASN A 427 11.96 14.48 21.94
CA ASN A 427 11.01 14.49 23.06
C ASN A 427 10.86 15.89 23.65
N ASP A 428 11.96 16.63 23.81
CA ASP A 428 11.96 17.99 24.34
C ASP A 428 11.19 18.94 23.43
N GLN A 429 11.37 18.81 22.11
CA GLN A 429 10.59 19.57 21.13
C GLN A 429 9.09 19.27 21.26
N LEU A 430 8.72 17.98 21.29
CA LEU A 430 7.33 17.57 21.42
C LEU A 430 6.71 17.99 22.77
N LEU A 431 7.46 17.90 23.86
CA LEU A 431 7.04 18.35 25.19
C LEU A 431 6.79 19.86 25.24
N ARG A 432 7.59 20.67 24.54
CA ARG A 432 7.34 22.12 24.41
C ARG A 432 6.01 22.39 23.70
N TYR A 433 5.73 21.65 22.62
CA TYR A 433 4.45 21.78 21.93
C TYR A 433 3.27 21.37 22.82
N MET A 434 3.39 20.24 23.53
CA MET A 434 2.36 19.77 24.45
C MET A 434 2.13 20.76 25.60
N GLY A 435 3.19 21.31 26.17
CA GLY A 435 3.09 22.30 27.25
C GLY A 435 2.36 23.57 26.82
N LEU A 436 2.59 24.02 25.59
CA LEU A 436 1.97 25.23 25.04
C LEU A 436 0.49 25.02 24.66
N THR A 437 0.15 23.82 24.19
CA THR A 437 -1.21 23.49 23.72
C THR A 437 -2.06 22.78 24.76
N HIS A 438 -1.49 22.48 25.93
CA HIS A 438 -2.06 21.60 26.96
C HIS A 438 -2.47 20.22 26.41
N ALA A 439 -1.75 19.72 25.40
CA ALA A 439 -2.04 18.42 24.81
C ALA A 439 -1.78 17.27 25.79
N ALA A 440 -2.77 16.38 25.91
CA ALA A 440 -2.64 15.16 26.71
C ALA A 440 -1.79 14.11 25.99
N THR A 441 -1.80 14.13 24.65
CA THR A 441 -1.07 13.16 23.84
C THR A 441 -0.14 13.86 22.86
N GLY A 442 1.15 13.54 22.93
CA GLY A 442 2.14 13.90 21.92
C GLY A 442 2.50 12.69 21.07
N LEU A 443 2.41 12.81 19.75
CA LEU A 443 2.73 11.76 18.79
C LEU A 443 4.01 12.11 18.02
N VAL A 444 4.92 11.16 17.89
CA VAL A 444 5.98 11.20 16.88
C VAL A 444 5.67 10.18 15.81
N LEU A 445 5.42 10.65 14.58
CA LEU A 445 5.14 9.80 13.42
C LEU A 445 6.41 9.56 12.63
N TRP A 446 6.70 8.30 12.28
CA TRP A 446 7.91 7.95 11.54
C TRP A 446 7.72 6.64 10.76
N PRO A 447 8.49 6.40 9.68
CA PRO A 447 8.18 5.33 8.74
C PRO A 447 8.39 3.91 9.29
N GLY A 448 9.09 3.69 10.40
CA GLY A 448 9.40 2.33 10.84
C GLY A 448 10.62 1.74 10.13
N SER A 449 10.98 0.51 10.51
CA SER A 449 11.91 -0.33 9.74
C SER A 449 11.11 -1.34 8.90
N ASP A 450 11.51 -1.58 7.65
CA ASP A 450 10.87 -2.61 6.80
C ASP A 450 10.96 -4.02 7.44
N PRO A 451 9.84 -4.76 7.58
CA PRO A 451 9.85 -6.12 8.12
C PRO A 451 10.54 -7.19 7.29
N GLU A 452 10.69 -7.02 5.98
CA GLU A 452 11.17 -8.07 5.09
C GLU A 452 12.50 -7.69 4.44
N GLY A 453 13.56 -7.84 5.22
CA GLY A 453 14.92 -7.93 4.67
C GLY A 453 15.32 -9.39 4.50
N GLU A 454 14.68 -10.16 3.62
CA GLU A 454 15.44 -11.26 3.01
C GLU A 454 16.52 -10.63 2.12
N PRO A 455 17.80 -10.98 2.31
CA PRO A 455 18.86 -10.49 1.44
C PRO A 455 18.58 -10.95 0.00
N ASP A 456 18.76 -10.03 -0.94
CA ASP A 456 18.67 -10.30 -2.37
C ASP A 456 19.57 -11.51 -2.71
N PRO A 457 19.07 -12.58 -3.36
CA PRO A 457 19.88 -13.78 -3.65
C PRO A 457 21.11 -13.48 -4.55
N ASP A 458 21.13 -12.32 -5.23
CA ASP A 458 22.23 -11.86 -6.06
C ASP A 458 23.23 -10.94 -5.32
N SER A 459 22.96 -10.59 -4.05
CA SER A 459 23.90 -9.86 -3.21
C SER A 459 24.85 -10.83 -2.50
N ALA A 460 26.15 -10.73 -2.81
CA ALA A 460 27.18 -11.57 -2.21
C ALA A 460 27.07 -11.59 -0.67
N PRO A 461 27.29 -12.76 -0.02
CA PRO A 461 27.00 -12.92 1.40
C PRO A 461 28.01 -12.10 2.21
N ALA A 462 27.55 -11.00 2.81
CA ALA A 462 28.20 -10.43 3.97
C ALA A 462 27.90 -11.37 5.15
N SER A 463 28.87 -12.20 5.49
CA SER A 463 28.89 -12.98 6.72
C SER A 463 28.70 -12.04 7.91
N ASP A 464 27.57 -12.12 8.60
CA ASP A 464 27.54 -12.01 10.05
C ASP A 464 26.25 -12.61 10.61
N LEU A 465 26.45 -13.49 11.61
CA LEU A 465 25.42 -14.16 12.38
C LEU A 465 24.54 -13.15 13.12
N HIS A 466 23.23 -13.18 12.89
CA HIS A 466 22.27 -12.82 13.94
C HIS A 466 21.07 -13.78 13.97
N LEU A 467 20.89 -14.36 15.15
CA LEU A 467 19.85 -15.28 15.58
C LEU A 467 18.45 -14.67 15.54
N ALA A 468 17.49 -15.50 15.11
CA ALA A 468 16.15 -15.71 15.64
C ALA A 468 15.30 -14.51 16.15
N GLY A 469 14.14 -14.33 15.52
CA GLY A 469 12.92 -13.84 16.18
C GLY A 469 12.85 -12.33 16.47
N GLY A 470 12.90 -11.51 15.42
CA GLY A 470 12.51 -10.10 15.55
C GLY A 470 11.02 -9.94 15.88
N PRO A 471 10.61 -8.90 16.63
CA PRO A 471 9.20 -8.63 16.91
C PRO A 471 8.41 -8.45 15.61
N SER A 472 7.14 -8.86 15.62
CA SER A 472 6.23 -8.62 14.49
C SER A 472 6.17 -7.12 14.18
N PRO A 473 6.33 -6.69 12.91
CA PRO A 473 6.28 -5.29 12.49
C PRO A 473 4.98 -4.57 12.86
N ALA A 474 3.92 -5.35 13.12
CA ALA A 474 2.63 -4.85 13.59
C ALA A 474 2.67 -4.22 15.01
N THR A 475 3.83 -4.19 15.67
CA THR A 475 3.98 -3.70 17.05
C THR A 475 5.23 -2.83 17.28
N ASP A 476 5.50 -1.89 16.38
CA ASP A 476 6.51 -0.82 16.58
C ASP A 476 5.93 0.45 17.26
N ARG A 477 4.79 0.32 17.96
CA ARG A 477 4.24 1.39 18.79
C ARG A 477 4.96 1.43 20.13
N ARG A 478 5.53 2.59 20.51
CA ARG A 478 6.12 2.80 21.85
C ARG A 478 5.39 3.90 22.58
N VAL A 479 4.90 3.58 23.79
CA VAL A 479 4.18 4.52 24.66
C VAL A 479 5.03 4.82 25.89
N SER A 480 5.20 6.09 26.22
CA SER A 480 5.85 6.55 27.44
C SER A 480 4.90 7.50 28.18
N VAL A 481 4.47 7.11 29.38
CA VAL A 481 3.57 7.92 30.21
C VAL A 481 4.40 8.93 31.01
N LEU A 482 3.96 10.20 31.01
CA LEU A 482 4.64 11.26 31.74
C LEU A 482 4.31 11.20 33.25
N PRO A 483 5.19 11.74 34.11
CA PRO A 483 4.90 11.88 35.54
C PRO A 483 3.56 12.60 35.76
N GLY A 484 2.69 12.05 36.61
CA GLY A 484 1.34 12.58 36.83
C GLY A 484 0.23 11.96 35.97
N GLY A 485 0.55 10.96 35.13
CA GLY A 485 -0.39 9.98 34.56
C GLY A 485 -1.41 10.48 33.53
N ARG A 486 -1.60 11.79 33.40
CA ARG A 486 -2.60 12.40 32.49
C ARG A 486 -2.07 12.67 31.08
N ALA A 487 -0.76 12.68 30.89
CA ALA A 487 -0.14 12.97 29.62
C ALA A 487 0.82 11.85 29.19
N ARG A 488 0.95 11.65 27.87
CA ARG A 488 1.77 10.59 27.29
C ARG A 488 2.46 11.05 26.02
N LEU A 489 3.66 10.52 25.82
CA LEU A 489 4.42 10.59 24.58
C LEU A 489 4.30 9.24 23.87
N VAL A 490 3.98 9.27 22.59
CA VAL A 490 3.82 8.06 21.79
C VAL A 490 4.68 8.18 20.54
N ARG A 491 5.48 7.15 20.27
CA ARG A 491 6.09 6.96 18.95
C ARG A 491 5.23 5.97 18.21
N LEU A 492 4.67 6.42 17.10
CA LEU A 492 3.75 5.66 16.29
C LEU A 492 4.39 5.48 14.91
N ARG A 493 4.59 4.22 14.55
CA ARG A 493 5.00 3.85 13.19
C ARG A 493 3.87 4.22 12.23
N LEU A 494 4.23 4.83 11.11
CA LEU A 494 3.31 5.15 10.03
C LEU A 494 4.02 4.87 8.69
N HIS A 495 3.94 3.63 8.22
CA HIS A 495 4.57 3.21 6.98
C HIS A 495 3.53 3.12 5.84
N PRO A 496 3.87 3.50 4.59
CA PRO A 496 2.94 3.42 3.46
C PRO A 496 2.48 2.01 3.09
N LEU A 497 3.28 1.00 3.45
CA LEU A 497 2.96 -0.41 3.21
C LEU A 497 2.31 -1.09 4.42
N ASP A 498 2.01 -0.36 5.51
CA ASP A 498 1.25 -0.91 6.62
C ASP A 498 -0.20 -1.24 6.15
N PRO A 499 -0.88 -2.20 6.80
CA PRO A 499 -2.28 -2.51 6.49
C PRO A 499 -3.18 -1.27 6.59
N PRO A 500 -4.22 -1.14 5.73
CA PRO A 500 -4.99 0.09 5.58
C PRO A 500 -5.71 0.58 6.85
N ASP A 501 -6.07 -0.33 7.76
CA ASP A 501 -6.76 0.01 9.01
C ASP A 501 -5.83 0.05 10.24
N GLN A 502 -4.54 -0.29 10.07
CA GLN A 502 -3.57 -0.37 11.17
C GLN A 502 -3.49 0.92 11.97
N LEU A 503 -3.40 2.08 11.29
CA LEU A 503 -3.35 3.38 11.97
C LEU A 503 -4.61 3.64 12.80
N ARG A 504 -5.79 3.27 12.31
CA ARG A 504 -7.04 3.46 13.06
C ARG A 504 -7.07 2.58 14.30
N ASP A 505 -6.64 1.33 14.18
CA ASP A 505 -6.56 0.41 15.30
C ASP A 505 -5.57 0.90 16.36
N ASP A 506 -4.40 1.39 15.94
CA ASP A 506 -3.43 2.01 16.86
C ASP A 506 -3.99 3.24 17.57
N LEU A 507 -4.75 4.10 16.87
CA LEU A 507 -5.39 5.26 17.47
C LEU A 507 -6.54 4.86 18.43
N ARG A 508 -7.26 3.76 18.15
CA ARG A 508 -8.29 3.20 19.07
C ARG A 508 -7.66 2.65 20.34
N ASP A 509 -6.56 1.92 20.21
CA ASP A 509 -5.79 1.39 21.35
C ASP A 509 -5.25 2.51 22.25
N LEU A 510 -4.86 3.64 21.65
CA LEU A 510 -4.49 4.85 22.38
C LEU A 510 -5.71 5.56 22.98
N GLY A 511 -6.94 5.13 22.67
CA GLY A 511 -8.16 5.80 23.12
C GLY A 511 -8.42 7.13 22.42
N LEU A 512 -7.73 7.42 21.30
CA LEU A 512 -7.92 8.63 20.48
C LEU A 512 -9.08 8.49 19.48
N LEU A 513 -9.52 7.26 19.21
CA LEU A 513 -10.75 6.97 18.48
C LEU A 513 -11.73 6.16 19.35
N PRO A 514 -13.06 6.30 19.15
CA PRO A 514 -14.03 5.43 19.80
C PRO A 514 -13.82 3.97 19.36
N HIS A 515 -14.09 3.02 20.27
CA HIS A 515 -14.19 1.62 19.90
C HIS A 515 -15.44 1.42 19.03
N GLU A 516 -15.32 0.67 17.93
CA GLU A 516 -16.51 0.28 17.18
C GLU A 516 -17.39 -0.60 18.07
N PRO A 517 -18.72 -0.39 18.10
CA PRO A 517 -19.61 -1.29 18.81
C PRO A 517 -19.45 -2.68 18.19
N SER A 518 -19.06 -3.65 19.00
CA SER A 518 -18.99 -5.02 18.52
C SER A 518 -20.42 -5.45 18.14
N ILE A 519 -20.60 -6.06 16.97
CA ILE A 519 -21.90 -6.60 16.53
C ILE A 519 -22.41 -7.69 17.51
N SER A 520 -21.59 -8.07 18.48
CA SER A 520 -21.82 -9.05 19.53
C SER A 520 -22.27 -8.46 20.88
N ASP A 521 -22.36 -7.15 21.07
CA ASP A 521 -22.84 -6.61 22.34
C ASP A 521 -24.37 -6.73 22.42
N PRO A 522 -24.93 -7.56 23.34
CA PRO A 522 -26.37 -7.62 23.52
C PRO A 522 -26.87 -6.25 23.98
N PRO A 523 -28.07 -5.82 23.53
CA PRO A 523 -28.63 -4.57 24.00
C PRO A 523 -28.72 -4.57 25.53
N PRO A 524 -28.43 -3.43 26.19
CA PRO A 524 -28.52 -3.34 27.64
C PRO A 524 -29.93 -3.71 28.10
N PRO A 525 -30.08 -4.49 29.18
CA PRO A 525 -31.39 -4.89 29.66
C PRO A 525 -32.06 -3.68 30.34
N GLY A 526 -33.13 -3.17 29.74
CA GLY A 526 -34.17 -2.44 30.46
C GLY A 526 -34.50 -1.03 29.95
N GLY A 527 -35.77 -0.86 29.57
CA GLY A 527 -36.47 0.43 29.42
C GLY A 527 -37.80 0.23 28.70
N PRO A 528 -38.96 0.68 29.23
CA PRO A 528 -40.23 -0.04 29.16
C PRO A 528 -40.99 0.10 27.85
N THR A 529 -41.86 -0.89 27.62
CA THR A 529 -42.88 -0.98 26.56
C THR A 529 -43.84 0.19 26.53
#